data_AF-R5HXK1-F1
#
_entry.id   AF-R5HXK1-F1
#
_cell.length_a   1.000
_cell.length_b   1.000
_cell.length_c   1.000
_cell.angle_alpha   90.00
_cell.angle_beta   90.00
_cell.angle_gamma   90.00
#
_symmetry.space_group_name_H-M   'P 1'
#
loop_
_entity.id
_entity.type
_entity.pdbx_description
1 polymer ?
#
loop_
_entity_poly.entity_id
_entity_poly.type
_entity_poly.pdbx_seq_one_letter_code
_entity_poly.pdbx_strand_id
1 'polypeptide(L)' 'MCEDSSGALLTPATPLLHGTMRQHLLDSGLLREADIRPEDLPRIHLINAMNGLGDLIINANVYK' A
#
# COMPACT_ATOMS: atom_id res chain seq x y z
N MET A 1 -1.07 -1.21 -0.68
CA MET A 1 -0.25 -0.82 0.48
C MET A 1 -0.85 -1.44 1.73
N CYS A 2 -0.06 -1.69 2.77
CA CYS A 2 -0.54 -2.11 4.09
C CYS A 2 0.07 -1.25 5.19
N GLU A 3 -0.45 -1.37 6.40
CA GLU A 3 0.07 -0.70 7.60
C GLU A 3 0.88 -1.71 8.42
N ASP A 4 2.06 -1.31 8.91
CA ASP A 4 2.81 -2.10 9.88
C ASP A 4 2.27 -1.92 11.32
N SER A 5 2.86 -2.62 12.29
CA SER A 5 2.46 -2.54 13.69
C SER A 5 2.66 -1.17 14.34
N SER A 6 3.46 -0.29 13.72
CA SER A 6 3.66 1.10 14.16
C SER A 6 2.68 2.08 13.51
N GLY A 7 1.86 1.62 12.56
CA GLY A 7 0.96 2.45 11.76
C GLY A 7 1.63 3.08 10.55
N ALA A 8 2.85 2.69 10.20
CA ALA A 8 3.51 3.19 9.00
C ALA A 8 2.97 2.49 7.75
N LEU A 9 2.76 3.25 6.67
CA LEU A 9 2.29 2.71 5.41
C LEU A 9 3.45 2.16 4.56
N LEU A 10 3.26 0.92 4.09
CA LEU A 10 4.22 0.17 3.30
C LEU A 10 3.66 -0.14 1.90
N THR A 11 4.53 -0.03 0.89
CA THR A 11 4.30 -0.52 -0.47
C THR A 11 5.34 -1.58 -0.84
N PRO A 12 4.98 -2.59 -1.65
CA PRO A 12 5.98 -3.54 -2.13
C PRO A 12 7.12 -2.81 -2.85
N ALA A 13 8.36 -3.22 -2.57
CA ALA A 13 9.55 -2.64 -3.18
C ALA A 13 9.62 -2.99 -4.68
N THR A 14 9.61 -4.28 -5.02
CA THR A 14 9.59 -4.77 -6.42
C THR A 14 8.95 -6.16 -6.52
N PRO A 15 8.47 -6.59 -7.71
CA PRO A 15 8.29 -5.82 -8.94
C PRO A 15 6.95 -5.07 -8.93
N LEU A 16 6.95 -3.74 -9.11
CA LEU A 16 5.74 -2.94 -9.30
C LEU A 16 5.96 -1.86 -10.36
N LEU A 17 4.86 -1.44 -11.00
CA LEU A 17 4.84 -0.22 -11.80
C LEU A 17 5.19 0.99 -10.92
N HIS A 18 6.00 1.91 -11.43
CA HIS A 18 6.26 3.22 -10.82
C HIS A 18 5.03 4.14 -10.96
N GLY A 19 3.93 3.80 -10.28
CA GLY A 19 2.69 4.57 -10.35
C GLY A 19 2.86 6.00 -9.84
N THR A 20 2.23 6.97 -10.49
CA THR A 20 2.36 8.41 -10.14
C THR A 20 1.95 8.71 -8.70
N MET A 21 0.83 8.15 -8.24
CA MET A 21 0.38 8.30 -6.85
C MET A 21 1.32 7.60 -5.86
N ARG A 22 1.88 6.44 -6.23
CA ARG A 22 2.90 5.75 -5.41
C ARG A 22 4.12 6.65 -5.25
N GLN A 23 4.63 7.20 -6.35
CA GLN A 23 5.80 8.09 -6.32
C GLN A 23 5.53 9.36 -5.49
N HIS A 24 4.38 10.01 -5.69
CA HIS A 24 3.98 11.17 -4.89
C HIS A 24 3.96 10.88 -3.37
N LEU A 25 3.47 9.71 -2.97
CA LEU A 25 3.41 9.32 -1.56
C LEU A 25 4.79 8.91 -0.99
N LEU A 26 5.68 8.36 -1.82
CA LEU A 26 7.08 8.14 -1.45
C LEU A 26 7.81 9.47 -1.26
N ASP A 27 7.66 10.40 -2.20
CA ASP A 27 8.31 11.72 -2.18
C ASP A 27 7.86 12.57 -0.99
N SER A 28 6.60 12.40 -0.54
CA SER A 28 6.07 13.08 0.65
C SER A 28 6.45 12.41 1.98
N GLY A 29 7.07 11.23 1.94
CA GLY A 29 7.44 10.46 3.14
C GLY A 29 6.28 9.77 3.85
N LEU A 30 5.07 9.81 3.28
CA LEU A 30 3.89 9.12 3.81
C LEU A 30 3.90 7.61 3.52
N LEU A 31 4.72 7.17 2.57
CA LEU A 31 4.84 5.78 2.16
C LEU A 31 6.30 5.33 2.19
N ARG A 32 6.52 4.06 2.55
CA ARG A 32 7.85 3.43 2.51
C ARG A 32 7.84 2.13 1.71
N GLU A 33 8.93 1.85 1.01
CA GLU A 33 9.12 0.57 0.32
C GLU A 33 9.54 -0.52 1.31
N ALA A 34 8.97 -1.72 1.16
CA ALA A 34 9.31 -2.90 1.94
C ALA A 34 9.04 -4.19 1.15
N ASP A 35 9.67 -5.29 1.56
CA ASP A 35 9.26 -6.63 1.13
C ASP A 35 8.04 -7.05 1.94
N ILE A 36 6.90 -7.24 1.26
CA ILE A 36 5.61 -7.51 1.88
C ILE A 36 5.16 -8.92 1.47
N ARG A 37 4.81 -9.74 2.45
CA ARG A 37 4.28 -11.10 2.23
C ARG A 37 2.76 -11.12 2.34
N PRO A 38 2.08 -12.14 1.78
CA PRO A 38 0.62 -12.24 1.87
C PRO A 38 0.07 -12.19 3.30
N GLU A 39 0.78 -12.75 4.27
CA GLU A 39 0.42 -12.71 5.69
C GLU A 39 0.40 -11.29 6.29
N ASP A 40 1.12 -10.34 5.68
CA ASP A 40 1.20 -8.94 6.12
C ASP A 40 0.05 -8.08 5.57
N LEU A 41 -0.90 -8.67 4.85
CA LEU A 41 -1.95 -7.96 4.11
C LEU A 41 -3.38 -8.14 4.68
N PRO A 42 -3.64 -8.02 6.00
CA PRO A 42 -5.00 -8.14 6.50
C PRO A 42 -5.91 -7.00 5.99
N ARG A 43 -5.32 -5.82 5.75
CA ARG A 43 -5.98 -4.61 5.24
C ARG A 43 -5.10 -3.94 4.20
N ILE A 44 -5.67 -3.66 3.03
CA ILE A 44 -4.97 -3.20 1.83
C ILE A 44 -5.57 -1.89 1.37
N HIS A 45 -4.74 -0.85 1.24
CA HIS A 45 -5.08 0.39 0.55
C HIS A 45 -4.69 0.27 -0.92
N LEU A 46 -5.65 0.46 -1.82
CA LEU A 46 -5.42 0.49 -3.26
C LEU A 46 -5.31 1.93 -3.74
N ILE A 47 -4.20 2.25 -4.40
CA ILE A 47 -3.94 3.56 -4.97
C ILE A 47 -3.68 3.46 -6.46
N ASN A 48 -4.01 4.53 -7.18
CA ASN A 48 -3.64 4.73 -8.57
C ASN A 48 -3.70 6.24 -8.88
N ALA A 49 -3.59 6.64 -10.15
CA ALA A 49 -3.64 8.05 -10.52
C ALA A 49 -4.98 8.74 -10.21
N MET A 50 -6.07 7.98 -10.10
CA MET A 50 -7.44 8.47 -9.83
C MET A 50 -7.85 8.29 -8.36
N ASN A 51 -7.30 7.29 -7.68
CA ASN A 51 -7.61 6.95 -6.29
C ASN A 51 -6.41 7.26 -5.40
N GLY A 52 -6.61 8.20 -4.47
CA GLY A 52 -5.67 8.53 -3.42
C GLY A 52 -5.68 7.53 -2.27
N LEU A 53 -4.87 7.85 -1.27
CA LEU A 53 -4.77 7.06 -0.05
C LEU A 53 -6.10 7.10 0.73
N GLY A 54 -6.66 5.93 1.03
CA GLY A 54 -7.91 5.79 1.80
C GLY A 54 -9.18 5.74 0.95
N ASP A 55 -9.11 6.06 -0.34
CA ASP A 55 -10.29 6.05 -1.24
C ASP A 55 -10.82 4.64 -1.47
N LEU A 56 -9.93 3.63 -1.48
CA LEU A 56 -10.31 2.23 -1.63
C LEU A 56 -9.50 1.33 -0.71
N ILE A 57 -10.22 0.68 0.21
CA ILE A 57 -9.64 -0.22 1.22
C ILE A 57 -10.30 -1.59 1.10
N ILE A 58 -9.48 -2.65 1.04
CA ILE A 58 -9.92 -4.03 0.96
C ILE A 58 -9.36 -4.81 2.16
N ASN A 59 -10.17 -5.66 2.78
CA ASN A 59 -9.69 -6.62 3.77
C ASN A 59 -9.45 -7.98 3.07
N ALA A 60 -8.28 -8.59 3.26
CA ALA A 60 -7.92 -9.82 2.51
C ALA A 60 -8.71 -11.07 2.95
N ASN A 61 -9.46 -11.01 4.05
CA ASN A 61 -10.22 -12.14 4.60
C ASN A 61 -11.61 -12.36 3.98
N VAL A 62 -11.88 -11.85 2.78
CA VAL A 62 -13.25 -11.85 2.20
C VAL A 62 -13.60 -13.16 1.46
N TYR A 63 -12.68 -14.11 1.31
CA TYR A 63 -12.96 -15.41 0.71
C TYR A 63 -12.47 -16.56 1.61
N LYS A 64 -13.33 -16.97 2.54
CA LYS A 64 -13.34 -18.32 3.12
C LYS A 64 -14.67 -18.97 2.79
#